data_AF-A0A1Q3AFI1-F1
#
_entry.id   AF-A0A1Q3AFI1-F1
#
_cell.length_a   1.000
_cell.length_b   1.000
_cell.length_c   1.000
_cell.angle_alpha   90.00
_cell.angle_beta   90.00
_cell.angle_gamma   90.00
#
_symmetry.space_group_name_H-M   'P 1'
#
loop_
_entity.id
_entity.type
_entity.pdbx_description
1 polymer ?
#
loop_
_entity_poly.entity_id
_entity_poly.type
_entity_poly.pdbx_seq_one_letter_code
_entity_poly.pdbx_strand_id
1 'polypeptide(L)'
;MSALPFARYNSPDLEKQFAVNASKHQYQTTDGVTTGPSPHVLNAGQVDKDKPAPPKKLDNGEFTALGSLRAQLTGLQDDINKFLTDRMEHAKRKKAKLEQDKDRDSRINKEIKDLLDGGDDDNNGDDSNQ
;
A
#
# COMPACT_ATOMS: atom_id res chain seq x y z
N MET A 1 15.15 -33.77 -0.85
CA MET A 1 15.26 -32.31 -0.90
C MET A 1 13.94 -31.71 -0.42
N SER A 2 13.96 -30.85 0.59
CA SER A 2 12.73 -30.17 1.04
C SER A 2 12.41 -29.05 0.04
N ALA A 3 11.19 -29.06 -0.51
CA ALA A 3 10.75 -28.02 -1.44
C ALA A 3 10.50 -26.72 -0.66
N LEU A 4 11.08 -25.61 -1.14
CA LEU A 4 10.82 -24.29 -0.58
C LEU A 4 9.42 -23.81 -0.99
N PRO A 5 8.67 -23.16 -0.09
CA PRO A 5 7.35 -22.65 -0.44
C PRO A 5 7.48 -21.46 -1.39
N PHE A 6 6.48 -21.28 -2.24
CA PHE A 6 6.37 -20.18 -3.19
C PHE A 6 4.91 -19.76 -3.33
N ALA A 7 4.68 -18.56 -3.83
CA ALA A 7 3.35 -18.05 -4.14
C ALA A 7 3.36 -17.33 -5.49
N ARG A 8 2.23 -17.37 -6.19
CA ARG A 8 2.01 -16.63 -7.43
C ARG A 8 0.73 -15.82 -7.28
N TYR A 9 0.86 -14.52 -7.50
CA TYR A 9 -0.21 -13.56 -7.53
C TYR A 9 -0.52 -13.20 -8.99
N ASN A 10 -1.80 -13.18 -9.34
CA ASN A 10 -2.27 -12.83 -10.67
C ASN A 10 -3.43 -11.84 -10.56
N SER A 11 -3.36 -10.77 -11.33
CA SER A 11 -4.40 -9.76 -11.52
C SER A 11 -4.44 -9.34 -12.99
N PRO A 12 -5.55 -8.76 -13.48
CA PRO A 12 -5.72 -8.43 -14.90
C PRO A 12 -4.61 -7.56 -15.52
N ASP A 13 -3.94 -6.77 -14.69
CA ASP A 13 -2.90 -5.79 -15.05
C ASP A 13 -1.47 -6.24 -14.68
N LEU A 14 -1.32 -7.27 -13.84
CA LEU A 14 0.00 -7.67 -13.33
C LEU A 14 0.03 -9.11 -12.81
N GLU A 15 1.14 -9.78 -13.09
CA GLU A 15 1.53 -11.04 -12.48
C GLU A 15 2.77 -10.85 -11.59
N LYS A 16 2.78 -11.48 -10.40
CA LYS A 16 3.92 -11.45 -9.48
C LYS A 16 4.18 -12.83 -8.89
N GLN A 17 5.43 -13.26 -8.89
CA GLN A 17 5.86 -14.48 -8.20
C GLN A 17 6.66 -14.13 -6.95
N PHE A 18 6.46 -14.91 -5.89
CA PHE A 18 7.16 -14.81 -4.62
C PHE A 18 7.84 -16.15 -4.35
N ALA A 19 9.15 -16.10 -4.11
CA ALA A 19 9.96 -17.27 -3.84
C ALA A 19 10.78 -17.02 -2.57
N VAL A 20 10.86 -18.04 -1.72
CA VAL A 20 11.66 -17.98 -0.51
C VAL A 20 13.15 -17.97 -0.85
N ASN A 21 13.87 -17.01 -0.27
CA ASN A 21 15.32 -16.99 -0.29
C ASN A 21 15.86 -17.37 1.08
N ALA A 22 16.28 -18.63 1.24
CA ALA A 22 16.77 -19.17 2.51
C ALA A 22 17.97 -18.41 3.10
N SER A 23 18.67 -17.58 2.31
CA SER A 23 19.80 -16.77 2.78
C SER A 23 19.36 -15.47 3.46
N LYS A 24 18.10 -15.03 3.28
CA LYS A 24 17.61 -13.78 3.89
C LYS A 24 17.07 -14.04 5.29
N HIS A 25 17.42 -13.14 6.22
CA HIS A 25 16.99 -13.20 7.61
C HIS A 25 15.46 -13.28 7.78
N GLN A 26 14.69 -12.58 6.93
CA GLN A 26 13.22 -12.57 6.98
C GLN A 26 12.58 -13.97 6.84
N TYR A 27 13.26 -14.94 6.21
CA TYR A 27 12.78 -16.32 6.10
C TYR A 27 13.42 -17.29 7.12
N GLN A 28 14.24 -16.75 8.04
CA GLN A 28 14.88 -17.50 9.12
C GLN A 28 14.32 -17.11 10.50
N THR A 29 13.38 -16.17 10.54
CA THR A 29 12.70 -15.71 11.74
C THR A 29 11.19 -15.96 11.62
N THR A 30 10.52 -16.08 12.76
CA THR A 30 9.06 -16.10 12.86
C THR A 30 8.50 -14.76 13.34
N ASP A 31 9.40 -13.81 13.60
CA ASP A 31 9.11 -12.42 13.96
C ASP A 31 9.20 -11.58 12.68
N GLY A 32 8.12 -11.61 11.90
CA GLY A 32 7.97 -10.85 10.67
C GLY A 32 7.69 -9.38 10.92
N VAL A 33 8.04 -8.53 9.95
CA VAL A 33 7.86 -7.07 10.03
C VAL A 33 6.37 -6.70 10.02
N THR A 34 5.53 -7.52 9.37
CA THR A 34 4.08 -7.31 9.33
C THR A 34 3.33 -8.10 10.41
N THR A 35 4.04 -8.91 11.19
CA THR A 35 3.46 -9.71 12.29
C THR A 35 3.78 -9.05 13.62
N GLY A 36 3.02 -8.02 13.98
CA GLY A 36 3.14 -7.35 15.28
C GLY A 36 2.29 -6.08 15.38
N PRO A 37 2.16 -5.50 16.60
CA PRO A 37 1.54 -4.20 16.79
C PRO A 37 2.25 -3.12 15.97
N SER A 38 1.51 -2.08 15.56
CA SER A 38 2.13 -1.00 14.80
C SER A 38 3.24 -0.31 15.64
N PRO A 39 4.26 0.30 14.99
CA PRO A 39 5.31 1.03 15.70
C PRO A 39 4.77 2.10 16.65
N HIS A 40 3.61 2.68 16.34
CA HIS A 40 2.94 3.65 17.19
C HIS A 40 2.49 3.05 18.53
N VAL A 41 2.02 1.81 18.52
CA VAL A 41 1.56 1.08 19.71
C VAL A 41 2.74 0.61 20.56
N LEU A 42 3.82 0.15 19.92
CA LEU A 42 5.06 -0.23 20.62
C LEU A 42 5.73 0.97 21.32
N ASN A 43 5.76 2.13 20.65
CA ASN A 43 6.30 3.38 21.20
C ASN A 43 5.49 3.93 22.38
N ALA A 44 4.21 3.55 22.50
CA ALA A 44 3.36 3.89 23.64
C ALA A 44 3.64 3.02 24.89
N GLY A 45 4.67 2.17 24.87
CA GLY A 45 5.10 1.35 26.00
C GLY A 45 4.38 0.01 26.13
N GLN A 46 3.61 -0.40 25.11
CA GLN A 46 2.91 -1.68 25.13
C GLN A 46 3.85 -2.83 24.76
N VAL A 47 3.87 -3.87 25.59
CA VAL A 47 4.62 -5.10 25.33
C VAL A 47 3.76 -6.05 24.50
N ASP A 48 4.30 -6.52 23.38
CA ASP A 48 3.64 -7.51 22.53
C ASP A 48 3.65 -8.90 23.21
N LYS A 49 2.52 -9.25 23.81
CA LYS A 49 2.31 -10.55 24.47
C LYS A 49 1.94 -11.67 23.48
N ASP A 50 1.51 -11.31 22.27
CA ASP A 50 1.08 -12.26 21.24
C ASP A 50 2.22 -12.62 20.28
N LYS A 51 3.44 -12.19 20.61
CA LYS A 51 4.63 -12.43 19.81
C LYS A 51 4.82 -13.93 19.54
N PRO A 52 4.93 -14.35 18.27
CA PRO A 52 5.15 -15.74 17.94
C PRO A 52 6.47 -16.25 18.52
N ALA A 53 6.43 -17.44 19.13
CA ALA A 53 7.63 -18.11 19.62
C ALA A 53 8.67 -18.28 18.49
N PRO A 54 9.99 -18.28 18.77
CA PRO A 54 11.02 -18.44 17.76
C PRO A 54 10.94 -19.80 17.04
N PRO A 55 11.49 -19.93 15.81
CA PRO A 55 11.50 -21.20 15.08
C PRO A 55 12.25 -22.29 15.85
N LYS A 56 11.62 -23.47 15.99
CA LYS A 56 12.15 -24.58 16.78
C LYS A 56 13.42 -25.14 16.14
N LYS A 57 14.49 -25.24 16.93
CA LYS A 57 15.79 -25.81 16.55
C LYS A 57 15.98 -27.21 17.14
N LEU A 58 16.79 -28.01 16.48
CA LEU A 58 17.34 -29.27 16.96
C LEU A 58 18.55 -28.99 17.87
N ASP A 59 19.01 -30.01 18.59
CA ASP A 59 20.15 -29.90 19.52
C ASP A 59 21.48 -29.57 18.81
N ASN A 60 21.56 -29.86 17.50
CA ASN A 60 22.69 -29.50 16.63
C ASN A 60 22.66 -28.03 16.16
N GLY A 61 21.66 -27.24 16.58
CA GLY A 61 21.49 -25.84 16.20
C GLY A 61 20.76 -25.59 14.88
N GLU A 62 20.44 -26.63 14.12
CA GLU A 62 19.68 -26.52 12.87
C GLU A 62 18.17 -26.35 13.13
N PHE A 63 17.45 -25.75 12.19
CA PHE A 63 16.00 -25.68 12.29
C PHE A 63 15.37 -27.06 12.08
N THR A 64 14.36 -27.37 12.89
CA THR A 64 13.44 -28.47 12.57
C THR A 64 12.74 -28.18 11.24
N ALA A 65 12.30 -29.21 10.51
CA ALA A 65 11.62 -29.01 9.22
C ALA A 65 10.40 -28.06 9.34
N LEU A 66 9.59 -28.23 10.39
CA LEU A 66 8.45 -27.36 10.67
C LEU A 66 8.87 -25.97 11.16
N GLY A 67 9.95 -25.86 11.94
CA GLY A 67 10.49 -24.57 12.38
C GLY A 67 10.99 -23.74 11.20
N SER A 68 11.70 -24.38 10.27
CA SER A 68 12.16 -23.76 9.02
C SER A 68 10.98 -23.37 8.14
N LEU A 69 10.01 -24.27 7.93
CA LEU A 69 8.82 -23.98 7.14
C LEU A 69 8.03 -22.78 7.70
N ARG A 70 7.85 -22.71 9.01
CA ARG A 70 7.13 -21.59 9.64
C ARG A 70 7.85 -20.26 9.41
N ALA A 71 9.17 -20.22 9.61
CA ALA A 71 9.95 -19.02 9.35
C ALA A 71 9.89 -18.57 7.88
N GLN A 72 9.94 -19.53 6.96
CA GLN A 72 9.81 -19.27 5.53
C GLN A 72 8.43 -18.74 5.14
N LEU A 73 7.36 -19.28 5.73
CA LEU A 73 6.00 -18.78 5.51
C LEU A 73 5.79 -17.38 6.10
N THR A 74 6.38 -17.08 7.25
CA THR A 74 6.34 -15.72 7.84
C THR A 74 7.00 -14.70 6.91
N GLY A 75 8.20 -14.99 6.39
CA GLY A 75 8.85 -14.09 5.44
C GLY A 75 8.05 -13.95 4.13
N LEU A 76 7.41 -15.02 3.66
CA LEU A 76 6.57 -14.97 2.46
C LEU A 76 5.30 -14.13 2.68
N GLN A 77 4.69 -14.25 3.86
CA GLN A 77 3.57 -13.42 4.28
C GLN A 77 3.94 -11.93 4.28
N ASP A 78 5.10 -11.58 4.84
CA ASP A 78 5.60 -10.20 4.85
C ASP A 78 5.77 -9.64 3.43
N ASP A 79 6.38 -10.41 2.52
CA ASP A 79 6.58 -9.96 1.14
C ASP A 79 5.24 -9.72 0.41
N ILE A 80 4.27 -10.61 0.61
CA ILE A 80 2.92 -10.48 0.03
C ILE A 80 2.23 -9.25 0.60
N ASN A 81 2.26 -9.08 1.92
CA ASN A 81 1.63 -7.96 2.61
C ASN A 81 2.23 -6.63 2.17
N LYS A 82 3.56 -6.54 2.08
CA LYS A 82 4.26 -5.36 1.57
C LYS A 82 3.83 -5.06 0.13
N PHE A 83 3.86 -6.06 -0.75
CA PHE A 83 3.48 -5.89 -2.15
C PHE A 83 2.05 -5.37 -2.31
N LEU A 84 1.08 -5.95 -1.59
CA LEU A 84 -0.31 -5.53 -1.65
C LEU A 84 -0.51 -4.13 -1.05
N THR A 85 0.21 -3.80 0.02
CA THR A 85 0.15 -2.48 0.67
C THR A 85 0.70 -1.40 -0.26
N ASP A 86 1.88 -1.60 -0.83
CA ASP A 86 2.48 -0.70 -1.82
C ASP A 86 1.51 -0.47 -2.99
N ARG A 87 0.87 -1.53 -3.48
CA ARG A 87 -0.09 -1.43 -4.58
C ARG A 87 -1.34 -0.63 -4.21
N MET A 88 -1.88 -0.80 -3.02
CA MET A 88 -2.99 0.01 -2.52
C MET A 88 -2.61 1.48 -2.39
N GLU A 89 -1.38 1.77 -1.91
CA GLU A 89 -0.89 3.16 -1.85
C GLU A 89 -0.77 3.79 -3.23
N HIS A 90 -0.21 3.07 -4.21
CA HIS A 90 -0.10 3.56 -5.58
C HIS A 90 -1.48 3.83 -6.20
N ALA A 91 -2.45 2.94 -5.98
CA ALA A 91 -3.83 3.15 -6.42
C ALA A 91 -4.48 4.38 -5.75
N LYS A 92 -4.29 4.56 -4.44
CA LYS A 92 -4.78 5.74 -3.69
C LYS A 92 -4.17 7.03 -4.21
N ARG A 93 -2.84 7.09 -4.38
CA ARG A 93 -2.14 8.28 -4.91
C ARG A 93 -2.59 8.62 -6.33
N LYS A 94 -2.77 7.61 -7.19
CA LYS A 94 -3.28 7.81 -8.56
C LYS A 94 -4.69 8.37 -8.56
N LYS A 95 -5.58 7.86 -7.70
CA LYS A 95 -6.95 8.36 -7.55
C LYS A 95 -6.97 9.81 -7.04
N ALA A 96 -6.19 10.11 -5.99
CA ALA A 96 -6.11 11.47 -5.45
C ALA A 96 -5.60 12.49 -6.48
N LYS A 97 -4.60 12.11 -7.29
CA LYS A 97 -4.10 12.96 -8.38
C LYS A 97 -5.17 13.21 -9.45
N LEU A 98 -5.92 12.17 -9.85
CA LEU A 98 -7.01 12.29 -10.81
C LEU A 98 -8.16 13.18 -10.30
N GLU A 99 -8.49 13.12 -9.01
CA GLU A 99 -9.48 14.01 -8.40
C GLU A 99 -8.99 15.46 -8.36
N GLN A 100 -7.73 15.68 -7.99
CA GLN A 100 -7.11 17.00 -7.98
C GLN A 100 -7.03 17.63 -9.39
N ASP A 101 -6.69 16.82 -10.41
CA ASP A 101 -6.64 17.28 -11.80
C ASP A 101 -8.05 17.65 -12.31
N LYS A 102 -9.08 16.86 -11.97
CA LYS A 102 -10.49 17.20 -12.31
C LYS A 102 -10.97 18.49 -11.66
N ASP A 103 -10.66 18.70 -10.39
CA ASP A 103 -11.02 19.94 -9.68
C ASP A 103 -10.32 21.15 -10.29
N ARG A 104 -9.05 20.98 -10.70
CA ARG A 104 -8.29 22.03 -11.38
C ARG A 104 -8.89 22.37 -12.75
N ASP A 105 -9.18 21.36 -13.56
CA ASP A 105 -9.78 21.54 -14.89
C ASP A 105 -11.17 22.18 -14.79
N SER A 106 -11.96 21.81 -13.79
CA SER A 106 -13.27 22.42 -13.52
C SER A 106 -13.16 23.92 -13.21
N ARG A 107 -12.18 24.33 -12.39
CA ARG A 107 -11.93 25.75 -12.08
C ARG A 107 -11.48 26.53 -13.30
N ILE A 108 -10.52 26.00 -14.06
CA ILE A 108 -10.02 26.64 -15.28
C ILE A 108 -11.16 26.80 -16.30
N ASN A 109 -11.98 25.77 -16.50
CA ASN A 109 -13.13 25.85 -17.41
C ASN A 109 -14.17 26.88 -16.95
N LYS A 110 -14.38 27.02 -15.64
CA LYS A 110 -15.26 28.07 -15.11
C LYS A 110 -14.69 29.47 -15.36
N GLU A 111 -13.41 29.68 -15.08
CA GLU A 111 -12.73 30.97 -15.35
C GLU A 111 -12.73 31.32 -16.84
N ILE A 112 -12.47 30.34 -17.71
CA ILE A 112 -12.57 30.51 -19.17
C ILE A 112 -13.99 30.93 -19.55
N LYS A 113 -15.02 30.29 -18.99
CA LYS A 113 -16.41 30.64 -19.26
C LYS A 113 -16.74 32.06 -18.79
N ASP A 114 -16.32 32.43 -17.58
CA ASP A 114 -16.56 33.77 -17.02
C ASP A 114 -15.82 34.87 -17.82
N LEU A 115 -14.67 34.55 -18.45
CA LEU A 115 -13.93 35.47 -19.33
C LEU A 115 -14.47 35.53 -20.77
N LEU A 116 -15.07 34.44 -21.26
CA LEU A 116 -15.67 34.35 -22.60
C LEU A 116 -17.12 34.82 -22.64
N ASP A 117 -17.82 34.89 -21.51
CA ASP A 117 -19.14 35.49 -21.34
C ASP A 117 -19.06 37.02 -21.39
N GLY A 118 -18.21 37.54 -22.29
CA GLY A 118 -17.87 38.95 -22.44
C GLY A 118 -19.13 39.78 -22.39
N GLY A 119 -19.17 40.69 -21.42
CA GLY A 119 -20.35 41.46 -21.07
C GLY A 119 -21.02 42.11 -22.27
N ASP A 120 -22.18 41.58 -22.63
CA ASP A 120 -23.28 42.36 -23.17
C ASP A 120 -24.03 42.97 -21.97
N ASP A 121 -23.37 43.91 -21.27
CA ASP A 121 -24.08 44.89 -20.44
C ASP A 121 -24.29 46.12 -21.34
N ASP A 122 -25.11 45.92 -22.37
CA ASP A 122 -25.67 47.00 -23.18
C ASP A 122 -26.61 47.81 -22.28
N ASN A 123 -25.97 48.81 -21.66
CA ASN A 123 -26.52 49.89 -20.88
C ASN A 123 -27.52 50.70 -21.74
N ASN A 124 -28.75 50.18 -21.91
CA ASN A 124 -29.87 50.96 -22.44
C ASN A 124 -30.36 51.91 -21.36
N GLY A 125 -29.70 53.07 -21.30
CA GLY A 125 -30.11 54.22 -20.54
C GLY A 125 -31.53 54.66 -20.92
N ASP A 126 -32.33 54.79 -19.86
CA ASP A 126 -33.56 55.55 -19.78
C ASP A 126 -33.40 56.95 -20.38
N ASP A 127 -34.16 57.27 -21.43
CA ASP A 127 -34.54 58.65 -21.72
C ASP A 127 -35.88 58.69 -22.48
N SER A 128 -36.98 58.69 -21.73
CA SER A 128 -38.24 59.25 -22.21
C SER A 128 -38.90 60.08 -21.11
N ASN A 129 -38.41 61.31 -20.99
CA ASN A 129 -39.08 62.42 -20.34
C ASN A 129 -39.80 63.26 -21.40
N GLN A 130 -41.11 63.07 -21.56
CA GLN A 130 -42.17 64.06 -21.89
C GLN A 130 -43.44 63.39 -22.43
#